data_AF-A0AAI8T7J3-F1
#
_entry.id   AF-A0AAI8T7J3-F1
#
_cell.length_a   1.000
_cell.length_b   1.000
_cell.length_c   1.000
_cell.angle_alpha   90.00
_cell.angle_beta   90.00
_cell.angle_gamma   90.00
#
_symmetry.space_group_name_H-M   'P 1'
#
loop_
_entity.id
_entity.type
_entity.pdbx_description
1 polymer ?
#
loop_
_entity_poly.entity_id
_entity_poly.type
_entity_poly.pdbx_seq_one_letter_code
_entity_poly.pdbx_strand_id
1 'polypeptide(L)' 'MKRRNKAPPFVPTEIHVATVKDDKGVLGVLSIQTTEGILDIALDREAADAIMTAISSIKTELGPES' A
#
# COMPACT_ATOMS: atom_id res chain seq x y z
N MET A 1 -9.40 -33.44 14.39
CA MET A 1 -8.89 -32.05 14.27
C MET A 1 -9.30 -31.52 12.91
N LYS A 2 -10.27 -30.59 12.83
CA LYS A 2 -10.74 -30.04 11.55
C LYS A 2 -9.61 -29.22 10.93
N ARG A 3 -9.15 -29.58 9.72
CA ARG A 3 -8.26 -28.72 8.92
C ARG A 3 -9.00 -27.42 8.66
N ARG A 4 -8.63 -26.37 9.38
CA ARG A 4 -9.07 -25.00 9.09
C ARG A 4 -8.49 -24.72 7.70
N ASN A 5 -9.33 -24.61 6.67
CA ASN A 5 -8.91 -24.04 5.38
C ASN A 5 -8.41 -22.64 5.72
N LYS A 6 -7.09 -22.51 5.88
CA LYS A 6 -6.44 -21.23 6.10
C LYS A 6 -6.65 -20.50 4.78
N ALA A 7 -7.38 -19.38 4.81
CA ALA A 7 -7.47 -18.51 3.64
C ALA A 7 -6.04 -18.33 3.09
N PRO A 8 -5.84 -18.46 1.77
CA PRO A 8 -4.52 -18.24 1.19
C PRO A 8 -3.99 -16.91 1.71
N PRO A 9 -2.68 -16.79 1.99
CA PRO A 9 -2.13 -15.51 2.43
C PRO A 9 -2.54 -14.45 1.41
N PHE A 10 -3.03 -13.30 1.88
CA PHE A 10 -3.25 -12.16 1.01
C PHE A 10 -1.93 -11.86 0.31
N VAL A 11 -1.85 -12.19 -0.98
CA VAL A 11 -0.66 -11.92 -1.79
C VAL A 11 -0.91 -10.57 -2.45
N PRO A 12 -0.23 -9.49 -1.99
CA PRO A 12 -0.28 -8.23 -2.69
C PRO A 12 0.43 -8.39 -4.04
N THR A 13 -0.30 -8.06 -5.08
CA THR A 13 0.19 -7.98 -6.47
C THR A 13 0.76 -6.61 -6.77
N GLU A 14 0.20 -5.56 -6.16
CA GLU A 14 0.64 -4.18 -6.34
C GLU A 14 0.35 -3.35 -5.08
N ILE A 15 1.21 -2.36 -4.80
CA ILE A 15 1.08 -1.46 -3.67
C ILE A 15 1.21 -0.02 -4.17
N HIS A 16 0.18 0.79 -3.89
CA HIS A 16 0.11 2.18 -4.26
C HIS A 16 -0.16 3.07 -3.05
N VAL A 17 0.55 4.19 -2.96
CA VAL A 17 0.27 5.23 -1.97
C VAL A 17 -0.03 6.53 -2.70
N ALA A 18 -1.17 7.13 -2.37
CA ALA A 18 -1.59 8.42 -2.88
C ALA A 18 -1.93 9.36 -1.73
N THR A 19 -1.78 10.66 -1.94
CA THR A 19 -2.32 11.68 -1.05
C THR A 19 -3.57 12.29 -1.69
N VAL A 20 -4.67 12.30 -0.94
CA VAL A 20 -5.93 12.90 -1.35
C VAL A 20 -6.16 14.13 -0.47
N LYS A 21 -6.48 15.25 -1.11
CA LYS A 21 -6.81 16.49 -0.42
C LYS A 21 -8.32 16.61 -0.31
N ASP A 22 -8.82 16.66 0.91
CA ASP A 22 -10.24 16.89 1.23
C ASP A 22 -10.40 18.25 1.93
N ASP A 23 -11.63 18.75 2.05
CA ASP A 23 -11.97 19.97 2.80
C ASP A 23 -11.45 19.94 4.25
N LYS A 24 -11.23 18.75 4.84
CA LYS A 24 -10.69 18.57 6.19
C LYS A 24 -9.17 18.45 6.28
N GLY A 25 -8.45 18.44 5.16
CA GLY A 25 -6.98 18.34 5.13
C GLY A 25 -6.45 17.29 4.15
N VAL A 26 -5.16 16.98 4.24
CA VAL A 26 -4.50 15.96 3.41
C VAL A 26 -4.58 14.61 4.13
N LEU A 27 -5.18 13.62 3.47
CA LEU A 27 -5.23 12.22 3.91
C LEU A 27 -4.36 11.37 2.97
N GLY A 28 -3.61 10.43 3.53
CA GLY A 28 -2.98 9.40 2.73
C GLY A 28 -3.94 8.26 2.47
N VAL A 29 -3.79 7.60 1.33
CA VAL A 29 -4.47 6.34 1.02
C VAL A 29 -3.41 5.35 0.55
N LEU A 30 -3.40 4.19 1.20
CA LEU A 30 -2.63 3.02 0.78
C LEU A 30 -3.60 2.04 0.13
N SER A 31 -3.43 1.85 -1.18
CA SER A 31 -4.20 0.90 -1.99
C SER A 31 -3.33 -0.32 -2.26
N ILE A 32 -3.81 -1.49 -1.85
CA ILE A 32 -3.14 -2.77 -2.06
C ILE A 32 -4.00 -3.59 -3.02
N GLN A 33 -3.47 -3.86 -4.21
CA GLN A 33 -4.13 -4.78 -5.13
C GLN A 33 -3.80 -6.20 -4.74
N THR A 34 -4.82 -6.96 -4.35
CA THR A 34 -4.71 -8.38 -4.00
C THR A 34 -5.40 -9.24 -5.06
N THR A 35 -5.17 -10.55 -5.01
CA THR A 35 -5.90 -11.52 -5.83
C THR A 35 -7.42 -11.50 -5.63
N GLU A 36 -7.89 -10.97 -4.51
CA GLU A 36 -9.31 -10.89 -4.17
C GLU A 36 -9.93 -9.51 -4.43
N GLY A 37 -9.13 -8.52 -4.86
CA GLY A 37 -9.58 -7.16 -5.12
C GLY A 37 -8.66 -6.10 -4.51
N ILE A 38 -9.14 -4.85 -4.52
CA ILE A 38 -8.39 -3.69 -3.99
C ILE A 38 -8.76 -3.50 -2.52
N LEU A 39 -7.74 -3.41 -1.67
CA LEU A 39 -7.86 -3.02 -0.27
C LEU A 39 -7.35 -1.59 -0.10
N ASP A 40 -8.24 -0.67 0.25
CA ASP A 40 -7.91 0.73 0.53
C ASP A 40 -7.83 0.99 2.04
N ILE A 41 -6.71 1.56 2.48
CA ILE A 41 -6.43 1.89 3.87
C ILE A 41 -6.18 3.39 3.97
N ALA A 42 -6.97 4.07 4.81
CA ALA A 42 -6.74 5.49 5.11
C ALA A 42 -5.53 5.64 6.05
N LEU A 43 -4.65 6.58 5.73
CA LEU A 43 -3.46 6.93 6.48
C LEU A 43 -3.55 8.38 6.92
N ASP A 44 -2.99 8.68 8.09
CA ASP A 44 -2.65 10.05 8.41
C ASP A 44 -1.49 10.53 7.51
N ARG A 45 -1.26 11.84 7.51
CA ARG A 45 -0.28 12.48 6.64
C ARG A 45 1.16 12.00 6.90
N GLU A 46 1.55 11.82 8.16
CA GLU A 46 2.92 11.43 8.53
C GLU A 46 3.20 9.99 8.07
N ALA A 47 2.24 9.08 8.27
CA ALA A 47 2.35 7.71 7.76
C ALA A 47 2.42 7.66 6.23
N ALA A 48 1.62 8.47 5.53
CA ALA A 48 1.65 8.54 4.07
C ALA A 48 3.01 9.01 3.52
N ASP A 49 3.57 10.05 4.15
CA ASP A 49 4.87 10.62 3.78
C ASP A 49 6.01 9.61 4.00
N ALA A 50 6.04 8.96 5.16
CA ALA A 50 7.05 7.95 5.50
C ALA A 50 7.07 6.78 4.50
N ILE A 51 5.89 6.30 4.07
CA ILE A 51 5.82 5.21 3.09
C ILE A 51 6.25 5.69 1.70
N MET A 52 5.88 6.91 1.28
CA MET A 52 6.37 7.49 0.02
C MET A 52 7.89 7.60 -0.01
N THR A 53 8.51 8.06 1.09
CA THR A 53 9.98 8.11 1.20
C THR A 53 10.59 6.72 1.06
N ALA A 54 10.04 5.72 1.77
CA ALA A 54 10.55 4.35 1.68
C ALA A 54 10.44 3.78 0.26
N ILE A 55 9.31 3.97 -0.42
CA ILE A 55 9.13 3.54 -1.82
C ILE A 55 10.15 4.24 -2.73
N SER A 56 10.37 5.54 -2.55
CA SER A 56 11.35 6.28 -3.34
C SER A 56 12.76 5.74 -3.13
N SER A 57 13.16 5.48 -1.88
CA SER A 57 14.47 4.90 -1.58
C SER A 57 14.65 3.53 -2.21
N ILE A 58 13.64 2.65 -2.12
CA ILE A 58 13.69 1.32 -2.75
C ILE A 58 13.83 1.44 -4.27
N LYS A 59 13.08 2.34 -4.93
CA LYS A 59 13.20 2.58 -6.37
C LYS A 59 14.58 3.11 -6.77
N THR A 60 15.19 3.95 -5.94
CA THR A 60 16.56 4.44 -6.17
C THR A 60 17.57 3.28 -6.11
N GLU A 61 17.43 2.37 -5.14
CA GLU A 61 18.33 1.23 -4.97
C GLU A 61 18.14 0.14 -6.03
N LEU A 62 16.92 -0.04 -6.55
CA LEU A 62 16.62 -1.01 -7.61
C LEU A 62 17.15 -0.59 -8.99
N GLY A 63 17.52 0.69 -9.17
CA GLY A 63 17.90 1.26 -10.47
C GLY A 63 16.74 1.35 -11.45
N PRO A 64 16.86 2.13 -12.55
CA PRO A 64 15.84 2.14 -13.59
C PRO A 64 15.74 0.75 -14.22
N GLU A 65 14.52 0.23 -14.35
CA GLU A 65 14.24 -0.97 -15.14
C GLU A 65 14.86 -0.78 -16.54
N SER A 66 15.85 -1.62 -16.87
CA SER A 66 16.50 -1.68 -18.19
C SER A 66 15.73 -2.61 -19.12
#